data_AF-A0A921R101-F1
#
_entry.id   AF-A0A921R101-F1
#
_cell.length_a   1.000
_cell.length_b   1.000
_cell.length_c   1.000
_cell.angle_alpha   90.00
_cell.angle_beta   90.00
_cell.angle_gamma   90.00
#
_symmetry.space_group_name_H-M   'P 1'
#
loop_
_entity.id
_entity.type
_entity.pdbx_description
1 polymer ?
#
loop_
_entity_poly.entity_id
_entity_poly.type
_entity_poly.pdbx_seq_one_letter_code
_entity_poly.pdbx_strand_id
1 'polypeptide(L)'
;MFLSVATSNMVATSLAKKDEELAQHQVSMLLFLALACGIGMFLFTKVFGTQVLTAFTGSGNYELISSANTYAQIRGFAWPAVLVGLVAQSASLGMKDSWGPLKALAAASVINGVGDIFLCSVCGYGIAGAAWATMVSQVVAAFMMMQNLSNKGFRAFSFTIPSVRELLQIFEIAAPVFVTMTSKVAFYALLTYSATSMGAITLAAHQVMINVLCMCTVWGEPLSQTAQSFMPELIYGANQNLTKARMLLKSLVIIGAITGLTLGAVGTLVPWLFPSVFTNDQMVIQQMHRVLAPYFSVLVVTPSIHSLEGTLLAGRDLRYLSQSMGVCFSIGTLLLMLLRNKGSLPGCWWVLVLFQWSRFGSALLRLISPTGMLFNKNFNQAEYVEAKAT
;
A
#
# COMPACT_ATOMS: atom_id res chain seq x y z
N MET A 1 1.83 3.20 6.20
CA MET A 1 2.37 2.26 5.19
C MET A 1 3.79 1.82 5.51
N PHE A 2 4.80 2.70 5.53
CA PHE A 2 6.19 2.30 5.82
C PHE A 2 6.37 1.64 7.20
N LEU A 3 5.70 2.16 8.24
CA LEU A 3 5.73 1.57 9.58
C LEU A 3 5.14 0.15 9.61
N SER A 4 4.11 -0.09 8.79
CA SER A 4 3.43 -1.39 8.66
C SER A 4 4.32 -2.42 7.96
N VAL A 5 5.01 -2.03 6.88
CA VAL A 5 6.02 -2.87 6.21
C VAL A 5 7.20 -3.19 7.14
N ALA A 6 7.72 -2.19 7.84
CA ALA A 6 8.77 -2.39 8.84
C ALA A 6 8.31 -3.36 9.94
N THR A 7 7.10 -3.19 10.46
CA THR A 7 6.53 -4.07 11.49
C THR A 7 6.44 -5.51 11.02
N SER A 8 5.79 -5.77 9.89
CA SER A 8 5.60 -7.13 9.39
C SER A 8 6.95 -7.83 9.18
N ASN A 9 7.93 -7.12 8.60
CA ASN A 9 9.24 -7.70 8.34
C ASN A 9 10.03 -7.96 9.64
N MET A 10 10.07 -6.99 10.56
CA MET A 10 10.80 -7.12 11.82
C MET A 10 10.24 -8.25 12.67
N VAL A 11 8.92 -8.28 12.87
CA VAL A 11 8.23 -9.32 13.65
C VAL A 11 8.41 -10.69 13.02
N ALA A 12 8.17 -10.83 11.71
CA ALA A 12 8.34 -12.12 11.02
C ALA A 12 9.80 -12.62 11.09
N THR A 13 10.79 -11.72 11.00
CA THR A 13 12.21 -12.08 11.08
C THR A 13 12.63 -12.51 12.50
N SER A 14 12.17 -11.81 13.53
CA SER A 14 12.50 -12.14 14.93
C SER A 14 11.87 -13.47 15.34
N LEU A 15 10.61 -13.70 14.96
CA LEU A 15 9.93 -14.98 15.18
C LEU A 15 10.56 -16.13 14.38
N ALA A 16 10.99 -15.88 13.15
CA ALA A 16 11.75 -16.85 12.36
C ALA A 16 13.04 -17.31 13.06
N LYS A 17 13.70 -16.40 13.80
CA LYS A 17 14.89 -16.68 14.60
C LYS A 17 14.58 -17.27 15.98
N LYS A 18 13.30 -17.49 16.31
CA LYS A 18 12.81 -17.94 17.62
C LYS A 18 13.15 -16.98 18.77
N ASP A 19 13.24 -15.69 18.46
CA ASP A 19 13.50 -14.64 19.44
C ASP A 19 12.19 -13.89 19.76
N GLU A 20 11.39 -14.49 20.65
CA GLU A 20 10.08 -13.94 21.04
C GLU A 20 10.21 -12.67 21.89
N GLU A 21 11.27 -12.54 22.68
CA GLU A 21 11.53 -11.33 23.48
C GLU A 21 11.84 -10.14 22.57
N LEU A 22 12.70 -10.34 21.57
CA LEU A 22 12.97 -9.30 20.57
C LEU A 22 11.71 -8.96 19.77
N ALA A 23 10.92 -9.95 19.37
CA ALA A 23 9.66 -9.71 18.68
C ALA A 23 8.70 -8.86 19.53
N GLN A 24 8.55 -9.20 20.82
CA GLN A 24 7.73 -8.43 21.77
C GLN A 24 8.23 -7.00 21.94
N HIS A 25 9.54 -6.81 22.09
CA HIS A 25 10.15 -5.48 22.20
C HIS A 25 9.92 -4.64 20.93
N GLN A 26 10.12 -5.22 19.74
CA GLN A 26 9.87 -4.56 18.47
C GLN A 26 8.41 -4.14 18.30
N VAL A 27 7.45 -5.02 18.64
CA VAL A 27 6.01 -4.70 18.61
C VAL A 27 5.71 -3.53 19.55
N SER A 28 6.19 -3.58 20.80
CA SER A 28 6.01 -2.52 21.80
C SER A 28 6.54 -1.16 21.32
N MET A 29 7.73 -1.15 20.70
CA MET A 29 8.32 0.07 20.13
C MET A 29 7.54 0.61 18.94
N LEU A 30 7.13 -0.25 18.01
CA LEU A 30 6.40 0.15 16.82
C LEU A 30 5.00 0.65 17.15
N LEU A 31 4.34 0.07 18.17
CA LEU A 31 3.08 0.56 18.70
C LEU A 31 3.23 1.94 19.35
N PHE A 32 4.33 2.18 20.08
CA PHE A 32 4.62 3.51 20.63
C PHE A 32 4.82 4.54 19.53
N LEU A 33 5.63 4.21 18.51
CA LEU A 33 5.87 5.10 17.37
C LEU A 33 4.58 5.38 16.60
N ALA A 34 3.72 4.38 16.40
CA ALA A 34 2.41 4.55 15.78
C ALA A 34 1.50 5.49 16.58
N LEU A 35 1.46 5.33 17.91
CA LEU A 35 0.69 6.19 18.79
C LEU A 35 1.21 7.63 18.76
N ALA A 36 2.53 7.83 18.87
CA ALA A 36 3.16 9.15 18.83
C ALA A 36 2.91 9.85 17.48
N CYS A 37 3.13 9.16 16.36
CA CYS A 37 2.79 9.68 15.03
C CYS A 37 1.30 9.96 14.88
N GLY A 38 0.43 9.13 15.46
CA GLY A 38 -1.02 9.27 15.36
C GLY A 38 -1.54 10.48 16.15
N ILE A 39 -0.97 10.74 17.32
CA ILE A 39 -1.21 11.97 18.09
C ILE A 39 -0.70 13.18 17.30
N GLY A 40 0.49 13.10 16.71
CA GLY A 40 1.02 14.15 15.83
C GLY A 40 0.10 14.47 14.65
N MET A 41 -0.42 13.44 13.96
CA MET A 41 -1.37 13.59 12.85
C MET A 41 -2.72 14.15 13.30
N PHE A 42 -3.20 13.77 14.49
CA PHE A 42 -4.38 14.37 15.11
C PHE A 42 -4.20 15.87 15.35
N LEU A 43 -3.12 16.26 16.04
CA LEU A 43 -2.81 17.67 16.31
C LEU A 43 -2.63 18.46 15.01
N PHE A 44 -1.92 17.89 14.04
CA PHE A 44 -1.74 18.51 12.73
C PHE A 44 -3.10 18.74 12.04
N THR A 45 -4.00 17.75 12.05
CA THR A 45 -5.34 17.90 11.48
C THR A 45 -6.15 18.96 12.21
N LYS A 46 -6.07 19.02 13.54
CA LYS A 46 -6.77 20.03 14.35
C LYS A 46 -6.33 21.45 14.04
N VAL A 47 -5.02 21.67 13.94
CA VAL A 47 -4.44 23.01 13.77
C VAL A 47 -4.45 23.46 12.31
N PHE A 48 -4.02 22.59 11.39
CA PHE A 48 -3.76 22.96 9.99
C PHE A 48 -4.84 22.45 9.03
N GLY A 49 -5.84 21.68 9.48
CA GLY A 49 -6.81 21.01 8.61
C GLY A 49 -7.49 21.93 7.61
N THR A 50 -7.99 23.09 8.06
CA THR A 50 -8.65 24.06 7.16
C THR A 50 -7.66 24.67 6.16
N GLN A 51 -6.46 25.04 6.60
CA GLN A 51 -5.44 25.64 5.72
C GLN A 51 -4.98 24.67 4.64
N VAL A 52 -4.73 23.41 5.02
CA VAL A 52 -4.36 22.34 4.09
C VAL A 52 -5.48 22.10 3.08
N LEU A 53 -6.74 21.99 3.54
CA LEU A 53 -7.88 21.82 2.64
C LEU A 53 -8.00 22.98 1.65
N THR A 54 -7.93 24.22 2.12
CA THR A 54 -7.97 25.42 1.26
C THR A 54 -6.84 25.41 0.23
N ALA A 55 -5.63 25.05 0.64
CA ALA A 55 -4.49 24.96 -0.27
C ALA A 55 -4.68 23.87 -1.35
N PHE A 56 -5.32 22.75 -1.02
CA PHE A 56 -5.59 21.67 -1.96
C PHE A 56 -6.78 21.92 -2.88
N THR A 57 -7.87 22.54 -2.38
CA THR A 57 -9.11 22.74 -3.16
C THR A 57 -9.06 23.96 -4.08
N GLY A 58 -8.17 24.92 -3.81
CA GLY A 58 -8.11 26.20 -4.50
C GLY A 58 -9.26 27.15 -4.13
N SER A 59 -9.11 28.43 -4.47
CA SER A 59 -10.05 29.50 -4.08
C SER A 59 -11.45 29.40 -4.70
N GLY A 60 -11.61 28.63 -5.79
CA GLY A 60 -12.89 28.52 -6.52
C GLY A 60 -13.93 27.57 -5.92
N ASN A 61 -13.58 26.77 -4.90
CA ASN A 61 -14.45 25.72 -4.33
C ASN A 61 -14.70 25.91 -2.83
N TYR A 62 -14.80 27.16 -2.36
CA TYR A 62 -14.89 27.49 -0.93
C TYR A 62 -16.07 26.83 -0.21
N GLU A 63 -17.17 26.59 -0.94
CA GLU A 63 -18.39 25.97 -0.41
C GLU A 63 -18.17 24.51 0.04
N LEU A 64 -17.20 23.81 -0.55
CA LEU A 64 -16.84 22.44 -0.17
C LEU A 64 -15.96 22.38 1.07
N ILE A 65 -15.22 23.46 1.37
CA ILE A 65 -14.21 23.47 2.44
C ILE A 65 -14.86 23.27 3.80
N SER A 66 -16.02 23.87 4.06
CA SER A 66 -16.72 23.73 5.35
C SER A 66 -17.10 22.28 5.64
N SER A 67 -17.74 21.61 4.67
CA SER A 67 -18.14 20.20 4.77
C SER A 67 -16.93 19.26 4.84
N ALA A 68 -15.92 19.48 3.99
CA ALA A 68 -14.69 18.70 3.99
C ALA A 68 -13.91 18.85 5.31
N ASN A 69 -13.86 20.07 5.86
CA ASN A 69 -13.22 20.34 7.15
C ASN A 69 -13.99 19.66 8.28
N THR A 70 -15.33 19.74 8.31
CA THR A 70 -16.15 19.03 9.29
C THR A 70 -15.83 17.53 9.28
N TYR A 71 -15.81 16.92 8.10
CA TYR A 71 -15.44 15.50 7.95
C TYR A 71 -14.02 15.21 8.44
N ALA A 72 -13.04 16.00 7.99
CA ALA A 72 -11.63 15.81 8.34
C ALA A 72 -11.37 15.98 9.84
N GLN A 73 -12.01 16.96 10.49
CA GLN A 73 -11.85 17.24 11.92
C GLN A 73 -12.41 16.12 12.81
N ILE A 74 -13.51 15.48 12.39
CA ILE A 74 -14.08 14.32 13.08
C ILE A 74 -13.21 13.07 12.84
N ARG A 75 -12.85 12.81 11.58
CA ARG A 75 -11.96 11.69 11.22
C ARG A 75 -10.59 11.80 11.88
N GLY A 76 -10.13 13.03 12.14
CA GLY A 76 -8.87 13.31 12.82
C GLY A 76 -8.74 12.59 14.15
N PHE A 77 -9.83 12.41 14.91
CA PHE A 77 -9.82 11.65 16.17
C PHE A 77 -9.45 10.17 15.99
N ALA A 78 -9.62 9.61 14.78
CA ALA A 78 -9.23 8.23 14.49
C ALA A 78 -7.71 8.06 14.33
N TRP A 79 -6.93 9.12 14.07
CA TRP A 79 -5.51 8.99 13.70
C TRP A 79 -4.68 8.12 14.66
N PRO A 80 -4.74 8.32 15.99
CA PRO A 80 -4.03 7.46 16.94
C PRO A 80 -4.42 5.99 16.81
N ALA A 81 -5.72 5.70 16.79
CA ALA A 81 -6.23 4.34 16.70
C ALA A 81 -5.90 3.68 15.35
N VAL A 82 -6.03 4.41 14.25
CA VAL A 82 -5.75 3.89 12.90
C VAL A 82 -4.29 3.48 12.77
N LEU A 83 -3.34 4.32 13.20
CA LEU A 83 -1.92 3.97 13.08
C LEU A 83 -1.54 2.82 14.00
N VAL A 84 -2.04 2.79 15.23
CA VAL A 84 -1.86 1.67 16.16
C VAL A 84 -2.45 0.38 15.58
N GLY A 85 -3.66 0.44 15.04
CA GLY A 85 -4.33 -0.67 14.38
C GLY A 85 -3.55 -1.19 13.17
N LEU A 86 -2.99 -0.31 12.34
CA LEU A 86 -2.15 -0.71 11.20
C LEU A 86 -0.89 -1.47 11.65
N VAL A 87 -0.23 -1.03 12.72
CA VAL A 87 0.92 -1.76 13.29
C VAL A 87 0.46 -3.09 13.89
N ALA A 88 -0.64 -3.12 14.64
CA ALA A 88 -1.15 -4.34 15.24
C ALA A 88 -1.58 -5.38 14.19
N GLN A 89 -2.20 -4.93 13.10
CA GLN A 89 -2.50 -5.74 11.92
C GLN A 89 -1.23 -6.30 11.30
N SER A 90 -0.22 -5.46 11.04
CA SER A 90 1.03 -5.91 10.43
C SER A 90 1.83 -6.85 11.32
N ALA A 91 1.80 -6.67 12.65
CA ALA A 91 2.39 -7.61 13.59
C ALA A 91 1.65 -8.96 13.54
N SER A 92 0.30 -8.95 13.55
CA SER A 92 -0.50 -10.17 13.44
C SER A 92 -0.22 -10.91 12.12
N LEU A 93 -0.11 -10.20 11.00
CA LEU A 93 0.27 -10.79 9.71
C LEU A 93 1.70 -11.35 9.73
N GLY A 94 2.67 -10.64 10.33
CA GLY A 94 4.03 -11.15 10.53
C GLY A 94 4.07 -12.43 11.38
N MET A 95 3.11 -12.60 12.28
CA MET A 95 2.87 -13.83 13.06
C MET A 95 2.07 -14.90 12.29
N LYS A 96 1.73 -14.64 11.03
CA LYS A 96 0.90 -15.46 10.14
C LYS A 96 -0.54 -15.65 10.63
N ASP A 97 -1.03 -14.70 11.42
CA ASP A 97 -2.42 -14.64 11.84
C ASP A 97 -3.20 -13.64 10.98
N SER A 98 -3.90 -14.16 9.98
CA SER A 98 -4.81 -13.37 9.14
C SER A 98 -6.24 -13.33 9.69
N TRP A 99 -6.64 -14.29 10.53
CA TRP A 99 -8.00 -14.40 11.04
C TRP A 99 -8.35 -13.32 12.06
N GLY A 100 -7.42 -12.98 12.94
CA GLY A 100 -7.58 -11.87 13.88
C GLY A 100 -7.91 -10.55 13.18
N PRO A 101 -7.02 -10.06 12.27
CA PRO A 101 -7.28 -8.88 11.48
C PRO A 101 -8.55 -8.95 10.63
N LEU A 102 -8.85 -10.11 10.02
CA LEU A 102 -10.06 -10.27 9.21
C LEU A 102 -11.34 -10.08 10.05
N LYS A 103 -11.40 -10.67 11.25
CA LYS A 103 -12.54 -10.52 12.18
C LYS A 103 -12.70 -9.05 12.61
N ALA A 104 -11.60 -8.38 12.93
CA ALA A 104 -11.62 -6.96 13.31
C ALA A 104 -12.13 -6.07 12.18
N LEU A 105 -11.66 -6.30 10.95
CA LEU A 105 -12.11 -5.55 9.78
C LEU A 105 -13.58 -5.82 9.45
N ALA A 106 -14.03 -7.08 9.53
CA ALA A 106 -15.43 -7.43 9.29
C ALA A 106 -16.37 -6.73 10.29
N ALA A 107 -16.04 -6.77 11.59
CA ALA A 107 -16.80 -6.06 12.61
C ALA A 107 -16.82 -4.55 12.35
N ALA A 108 -15.67 -3.96 12.02
CA ALA A 108 -15.57 -2.54 11.70
C ALA A 108 -16.40 -2.15 10.46
N SER A 109 -16.40 -2.96 9.41
CA SER A 109 -17.22 -2.73 8.22
C SER A 109 -18.71 -2.75 8.53
N VAL A 110 -19.16 -3.70 9.37
CA VAL A 110 -20.56 -3.76 9.82
C VAL A 110 -20.92 -2.53 10.65
N ILE A 111 -20.08 -2.17 11.63
CA ILE A 111 -20.29 -0.97 12.47
C ILE A 111 -20.34 0.29 11.61
N ASN A 112 -19.45 0.41 10.62
CA ASN A 112 -19.43 1.54 9.72
C ASN A 112 -20.69 1.62 8.88
N GLY A 113 -21.08 0.53 8.21
CA GLY A 113 -22.27 0.52 7.35
C GLY A 113 -23.56 0.77 8.12
N VAL A 114 -23.74 0.14 9.28
CA VAL A 114 -24.90 0.38 10.17
C VAL A 114 -24.88 1.81 10.70
N GLY A 115 -23.71 2.29 11.12
CA GLY A 115 -23.52 3.66 11.60
C GLY A 115 -23.81 4.70 10.53
N ASP A 116 -23.40 4.47 9.28
CA ASP A 116 -23.67 5.36 8.16
C ASP A 116 -25.17 5.47 7.89
N ILE A 117 -25.89 4.33 7.82
CA ILE A 117 -27.35 4.32 7.62
C ILE A 117 -28.04 5.06 8.77
N PHE A 118 -27.68 4.75 10.01
CA PHE A 118 -28.32 5.34 11.18
C PHE A 118 -28.02 6.85 11.30
N LEU A 119 -26.76 7.25 11.33
CA LEU A 119 -26.38 8.64 11.57
C LEU A 119 -26.69 9.55 10.37
N CYS A 120 -26.55 9.05 9.13
CA CYS A 120 -26.83 9.87 7.96
C CYS A 120 -28.32 9.92 7.64
N SER A 121 -29.01 8.77 7.60
CA SER A 121 -30.40 8.71 7.12
C SER A 121 -31.43 8.89 8.22
N VAL A 122 -31.21 8.35 9.43
CA VAL A 122 -32.18 8.43 10.53
C VAL A 122 -31.97 9.68 11.37
N CYS A 123 -30.73 9.98 11.77
CA CYS A 123 -30.42 11.16 12.58
C CYS A 123 -30.21 12.44 11.75
N GLY A 124 -30.06 12.33 10.43
CA GLY A 124 -29.90 13.49 9.53
C GLY A 124 -28.56 14.23 9.66
N TYR A 125 -27.52 13.61 10.24
CA TYR A 125 -26.21 14.27 10.43
C TYR A 125 -25.35 14.36 9.16
N GLY A 126 -25.81 13.80 8.04
CA GLY A 126 -25.13 13.88 6.74
C GLY A 126 -23.65 13.51 6.82
N ILE A 127 -22.79 14.38 6.27
CA ILE A 127 -21.34 14.15 6.22
C ILE A 127 -20.68 14.01 7.59
N ALA A 128 -21.19 14.70 8.62
CA ALA A 128 -20.69 14.55 9.98
C ALA A 128 -21.04 13.17 10.55
N GLY A 129 -22.24 12.68 10.25
CA GLY A 129 -22.67 11.31 10.60
C GLY A 129 -21.75 10.25 10.02
N ALA A 130 -21.44 10.34 8.71
CA ALA A 130 -20.52 9.42 8.04
C ALA A 130 -19.10 9.47 8.66
N ALA A 131 -18.64 10.67 9.02
CA ALA A 131 -17.34 10.84 9.67
C ALA A 131 -17.28 10.13 11.02
N TRP A 132 -18.32 10.28 11.85
CA TRP A 132 -18.42 9.62 13.17
C TRP A 132 -18.52 8.10 13.05
N ALA A 133 -19.37 7.58 12.16
CA ALA A 133 -19.50 6.15 11.90
C ALA A 133 -18.15 5.53 11.52
N THR A 134 -17.42 6.18 10.61
CA THR A 134 -16.10 5.70 10.16
C THR A 134 -15.04 5.85 11.26
N MET A 135 -15.11 6.91 12.08
CA MET A 135 -14.18 7.11 13.20
C MET A 135 -14.34 5.99 14.24
N VAL A 136 -15.57 5.75 14.69
CA VAL A 136 -15.88 4.72 15.70
C VAL A 136 -15.51 3.33 15.21
N SER A 137 -15.85 2.98 13.96
CA SER A 137 -15.51 1.68 13.40
C SER A 137 -14.01 1.41 13.38
N GLN A 138 -13.19 2.42 13.08
CA GLN A 138 -11.73 2.29 13.08
C GLN A 138 -11.14 2.19 14.48
N VAL A 139 -11.72 2.89 15.46
CA VAL A 139 -11.33 2.74 16.88
C VAL A 139 -11.63 1.31 17.36
N VAL A 140 -12.80 0.77 17.03
CA VAL A 140 -13.16 -0.62 17.35
C VAL A 140 -12.22 -1.60 16.65
N ALA A 141 -11.92 -1.40 15.36
CA ALA A 141 -10.97 -2.24 14.61
C ALA A 141 -9.60 -2.30 15.31
N ALA A 142 -9.06 -1.13 15.68
CA ALA A 142 -7.78 -1.02 16.34
C ALA A 142 -7.77 -1.73 17.71
N PHE A 143 -8.82 -1.55 18.50
CA PHE A 143 -8.97 -2.24 19.78
C PHE A 143 -9.01 -3.76 19.61
N MET A 144 -9.80 -4.26 18.65
CA MET A 144 -9.86 -5.70 18.36
C MET A 144 -8.52 -6.27 17.87
N MET A 145 -7.76 -5.51 17.07
CA MET A 145 -6.42 -5.90 16.64
C MET A 145 -5.43 -5.98 17.82
N MET A 146 -5.49 -5.02 18.75
CA MET A 146 -4.68 -5.03 19.97
C MET A 146 -5.04 -6.19 20.90
N GLN A 147 -6.33 -6.48 21.05
CA GLN A 147 -6.81 -7.66 21.79
C GLN A 147 -6.31 -8.96 21.13
N ASN A 148 -6.32 -9.03 19.80
CA ASN A 148 -5.82 -10.19 19.08
C ASN A 148 -4.32 -10.45 19.36
N LEU A 149 -3.50 -9.40 19.35
CA LEU A 149 -2.08 -9.52 19.75
C LEU A 149 -1.94 -10.03 21.19
N SER A 150 -2.76 -9.50 22.10
CA SER A 150 -2.77 -9.94 23.51
C SER A 150 -3.12 -11.41 23.65
N ASN A 151 -4.12 -11.89 22.91
CA ASN A 151 -4.51 -13.30 22.89
C ASN A 151 -3.43 -14.22 22.29
N LYS A 152 -2.48 -13.67 21.52
CA LYS A 152 -1.33 -14.39 20.98
C LYS A 152 -0.10 -14.33 21.89
N GLY A 153 -0.24 -13.84 23.13
CA GLY A 153 0.82 -13.79 24.13
C GLY A 153 1.66 -12.51 24.11
N PHE A 154 1.36 -11.55 23.23
CA PHE A 154 2.08 -10.28 23.18
C PHE A 154 1.50 -9.28 24.18
N ARG A 155 2.34 -8.51 24.85
CA ARG A 155 1.89 -7.39 25.71
C ARG A 155 1.56 -6.18 24.83
N ALA A 156 0.40 -6.21 24.17
CA ALA A 156 0.01 -5.20 23.18
C ALA A 156 -0.12 -3.79 23.78
N PHE A 157 -0.56 -3.67 25.03
CA PHE A 157 -0.71 -2.38 25.72
C PHE A 157 0.56 -1.91 26.44
N SER A 158 1.67 -2.63 26.27
CA SER A 158 3.00 -2.18 26.71
C SER A 158 3.60 -1.36 25.59
N PHE A 159 4.08 -0.16 25.91
CA PHE A 159 4.74 0.74 24.97
C PHE A 159 6.18 0.96 25.41
N THR A 160 7.12 0.82 24.46
CA THR A 160 8.54 1.04 24.72
C THR A 160 9.01 2.23 23.89
N ILE A 161 9.68 3.18 24.52
CA ILE A 161 10.28 4.30 23.81
C ILE A 161 11.51 3.78 23.06
N PRO A 162 11.59 3.93 21.72
CA PRO A 162 12.73 3.45 20.96
C PRO A 162 13.97 4.31 21.23
N SER A 163 15.13 3.66 21.31
CA SER A 163 16.42 4.35 21.31
C SER A 163 16.72 4.98 19.93
N VAL A 164 17.67 5.91 19.89
CA VAL A 164 18.11 6.55 18.63
C VAL A 164 18.58 5.50 17.61
N ARG A 165 19.27 4.45 18.08
CA ARG A 165 19.74 3.35 17.22
C ARG A 165 18.59 2.57 16.60
N GLU A 166 17.54 2.29 17.38
CA GLU A 166 16.35 1.57 16.90
C GLU A 166 15.53 2.43 15.94
N LEU A 167 15.41 3.74 16.21
CA LEU A 167 14.80 4.68 15.27
C LEU A 167 15.55 4.70 13.93
N LEU A 168 16.88 4.70 13.95
CA LEU A 168 17.69 4.62 12.73
C LEU A 168 17.46 3.31 11.97
N GLN A 169 17.41 2.16 12.67
CA GLN A 169 17.09 0.88 12.04
C GLN A 169 15.69 0.84 11.39
N ILE A 170 14.68 1.41 12.07
CA ILE A 170 13.34 1.54 11.50
C ILE A 170 13.39 2.44 10.26
N PHE A 171 14.14 3.54 10.32
CA PHE A 171 14.29 4.47 9.21
C PHE A 171 15.01 3.85 8.01
N GLU A 172 16.03 3.02 8.23
CA GLU A 172 16.72 2.26 7.17
C GLU A 172 15.78 1.34 6.39
N ILE A 173 14.76 0.77 7.05
CA ILE A 173 13.72 -0.02 6.41
C ILE A 173 12.66 0.88 5.76
N ALA A 174 12.24 1.92 6.47
CA ALA A 174 11.14 2.78 6.07
C ALA A 174 11.48 3.71 4.90
N ALA A 175 12.69 4.27 4.84
CA ALA A 175 13.07 5.27 3.85
C ALA A 175 13.08 4.73 2.41
N PRO A 176 13.66 3.55 2.10
CA PRO A 176 13.56 2.99 0.76
C PRO A 176 12.09 2.70 0.36
N VAL A 177 11.28 2.18 1.28
CA VAL A 177 9.84 1.92 1.05
C VAL A 177 9.09 3.22 0.79
N PHE A 178 9.41 4.28 1.52
CA PHE A 178 8.85 5.62 1.31
C PHE A 178 9.18 6.15 -0.09
N VAL A 179 10.43 6.03 -0.53
CA VAL A 179 10.85 6.41 -1.89
C VAL A 179 10.05 5.61 -2.92
N THR A 180 9.98 4.28 -2.76
CA THR A 180 9.23 3.41 -3.67
C THR A 180 7.76 3.83 -3.79
N MET A 181 7.08 4.09 -2.66
CA MET A 181 5.66 4.47 -2.67
C MET A 181 5.44 5.87 -3.22
N THR A 182 6.30 6.83 -2.84
CA THR A 182 6.21 8.21 -3.34
C THR A 182 6.44 8.25 -4.84
N SER A 183 7.40 7.50 -5.38
CA SER A 183 7.62 7.38 -6.82
C SER A 183 6.40 6.81 -7.56
N LYS A 184 5.72 5.80 -7.02
CA LYS A 184 4.47 5.28 -7.62
C LYS A 184 3.38 6.35 -7.64
N VAL A 185 3.12 6.99 -6.49
CA VAL A 185 2.08 8.02 -6.37
C VAL A 185 2.38 9.20 -7.30
N ALA A 186 3.63 9.67 -7.32
CA ALA A 186 4.07 10.73 -8.22
C ALA A 186 3.89 10.34 -9.69
N PHE A 187 4.20 9.09 -10.07
CA PHE A 187 3.99 8.62 -11.44
C PHE A 187 2.51 8.64 -11.86
N TYR A 188 1.61 8.13 -11.01
CA TYR A 188 0.17 8.17 -11.29
C TYR A 188 -0.39 9.60 -11.30
N ALA A 189 0.14 10.49 -10.48
CA ALA A 189 -0.18 11.92 -10.51
C ALA A 189 0.27 12.55 -11.83
N LEU A 190 1.48 12.24 -12.31
CA LEU A 190 1.98 12.70 -13.62
C LEU A 190 1.15 12.18 -14.78
N LEU A 191 0.72 10.92 -14.76
CA LEU A 191 -0.20 10.38 -15.77
C LEU A 191 -1.51 11.18 -15.82
N THR A 192 -2.06 11.49 -14.65
CA THR A 192 -3.30 12.27 -14.53
C THR A 192 -3.10 13.70 -15.01
N TYR A 193 -1.96 14.31 -14.66
CA TYR A 193 -1.57 15.62 -15.15
C TYR A 193 -1.43 15.64 -16.68
N SER A 194 -0.81 14.62 -17.28
CA SER A 194 -0.73 14.48 -18.73
C SER A 194 -2.12 14.36 -19.37
N ALA A 195 -3.01 13.52 -18.83
CA ALA A 195 -4.38 13.41 -19.33
C ALA A 195 -5.18 14.72 -19.21
N THR A 196 -4.95 15.48 -18.14
CA THR A 196 -5.58 16.80 -17.92
C THR A 196 -5.22 17.79 -19.03
N SER A 197 -3.96 17.78 -19.49
CA SER A 197 -3.50 18.65 -20.57
C SER A 197 -4.13 18.35 -21.95
N MET A 198 -4.83 17.22 -22.09
CA MET A 198 -5.44 16.74 -23.34
C MET A 198 -6.95 17.05 -23.43
N GLY A 199 -7.49 17.84 -22.50
CA GLY A 199 -8.89 18.27 -22.49
C GLY A 199 -9.82 17.44 -21.59
N ALA A 200 -11.00 18.00 -21.31
CA ALA A 200 -11.92 17.48 -20.30
C ALA A 200 -12.45 16.06 -20.60
N ILE A 201 -12.78 15.77 -21.86
CA ILE A 201 -13.29 14.45 -22.28
C ILE A 201 -12.23 13.36 -22.07
N THR A 202 -10.99 13.66 -22.44
CA THR A 202 -9.84 12.78 -22.25
C THR A 202 -9.57 12.52 -20.76
N LEU A 203 -9.61 13.58 -19.96
CA LEU A 203 -9.46 13.48 -18.51
C LEU A 203 -10.57 12.64 -17.89
N ALA A 204 -11.83 12.84 -18.28
CA ALA A 204 -12.96 12.05 -17.77
C ALA A 204 -12.78 10.55 -18.06
N ALA A 205 -12.38 10.20 -19.27
CA ALA A 205 -12.08 8.81 -19.64
C ALA A 205 -10.92 8.24 -18.81
N HIS A 206 -9.83 9.00 -18.65
CA HIS A 206 -8.71 8.61 -17.80
C HIS A 206 -9.14 8.37 -16.35
N GLN A 207 -9.97 9.24 -15.78
CA GLN A 207 -10.45 9.12 -14.40
C GLN A 207 -11.26 7.84 -14.19
N VAL A 208 -12.17 7.50 -15.11
CA VAL A 208 -12.90 6.23 -15.01
C VAL A 208 -11.92 5.05 -15.03
N MET A 209 -11.04 4.99 -16.04
CA MET A 209 -10.13 3.86 -16.23
C MET A 209 -9.12 3.71 -15.07
N ILE A 210 -8.55 4.81 -14.57
CA ILE A 210 -7.56 4.76 -13.49
C ILE A 210 -8.19 4.40 -12.13
N ASN A 211 -9.43 4.82 -11.85
CA ASN A 211 -10.10 4.44 -10.61
C ASN A 211 -10.44 2.95 -10.58
N VAL A 212 -10.95 2.40 -11.69
CA VAL A 212 -11.17 0.94 -11.80
C VAL A 212 -9.85 0.19 -11.71
N LEU A 213 -8.77 0.70 -12.34
CA LEU A 213 -7.43 0.12 -12.20
C LEU A 213 -7.00 0.04 -10.73
N CYS A 214 -7.05 1.16 -10.01
CA CYS A 214 -6.67 1.24 -8.60
C CYS A 214 -7.49 0.29 -7.73
N MET A 215 -8.80 0.16 -7.99
CA MET A 215 -9.67 -0.80 -7.30
C MET A 215 -9.17 -2.24 -7.52
N CYS A 216 -8.81 -2.62 -8.75
CA CYS A 216 -8.26 -3.94 -9.04
C CYS A 216 -6.87 -4.16 -8.43
N THR A 217 -6.03 -3.13 -8.31
CA THR A 217 -4.65 -3.31 -7.79
C THR A 217 -4.59 -3.82 -6.34
N VAL A 218 -5.62 -3.55 -5.54
CA VAL A 218 -5.71 -4.00 -4.13
C VAL A 218 -5.64 -5.52 -4.03
N TRP A 219 -6.09 -6.25 -5.05
CA TRP A 219 -6.11 -7.71 -5.07
C TRP A 219 -4.71 -8.35 -5.14
N GLY A 220 -3.68 -7.60 -5.53
CA GLY A 220 -2.30 -8.07 -5.47
C GLY A 220 -1.69 -7.97 -4.07
N GLU A 221 -2.24 -7.14 -3.19
CA GLU A 221 -1.68 -6.88 -1.86
C GLU A 221 -1.60 -8.14 -0.96
N PRO A 222 -2.60 -9.05 -0.93
CA PRO A 222 -2.48 -10.29 -0.18
C PRO A 222 -1.28 -11.15 -0.59
N LEU A 223 -0.87 -11.11 -1.86
CA LEU A 223 0.31 -11.85 -2.33
C LEU A 223 1.61 -11.25 -1.79
N SER A 224 1.69 -9.91 -1.77
CA SER A 224 2.81 -9.19 -1.16
C SER A 224 2.90 -9.47 0.34
N GLN A 225 1.77 -9.43 1.06
CA GLN A 225 1.72 -9.71 2.49
C GLN A 225 2.06 -11.16 2.82
N THR A 226 1.63 -12.10 1.97
CA THR A 226 2.00 -13.52 2.11
C THR A 226 3.52 -13.69 1.97
N ALA A 227 4.15 -13.02 1.00
CA ALA A 227 5.61 -13.03 0.89
C ALA A 227 6.27 -12.47 2.16
N GLN A 228 5.83 -11.30 2.64
CA GLN A 228 6.38 -10.64 3.83
C GLN A 228 6.20 -11.46 5.13
N SER A 229 5.17 -12.29 5.22
CA SER A 229 4.86 -13.08 6.41
C SER A 229 5.58 -14.44 6.44
N PHE A 230 5.70 -15.10 5.28
CA PHE A 230 6.21 -16.48 5.20
C PHE A 230 7.66 -16.58 4.73
N MET A 231 8.12 -15.65 3.88
CA MET A 231 9.48 -15.71 3.33
C MET A 231 10.59 -15.48 4.38
N PRO A 232 10.42 -14.61 5.41
CA PRO A 232 11.48 -14.39 6.41
C PRO A 232 11.88 -15.66 7.16
N GLU A 233 10.96 -16.57 7.45
CA GLU A 233 11.30 -17.87 8.05
C GLU A 233 12.18 -18.73 7.14
N LEU A 234 11.91 -18.71 5.84
CA LEU A 234 12.63 -19.51 4.86
C LEU A 234 14.02 -18.95 4.55
N ILE A 235 14.20 -17.63 4.68
CA ILE A 235 15.46 -16.92 4.38
C ILE A 235 16.32 -16.71 5.63
N TYR A 236 15.73 -16.32 6.78
CA TYR A 236 16.47 -15.94 7.99
C TYR A 236 16.22 -16.85 9.19
N GLY A 237 15.30 -17.80 9.08
CA GLY A 237 14.95 -18.67 10.19
C GLY A 237 16.02 -19.71 10.50
N ALA A 238 15.96 -20.27 11.71
CA ALA A 238 16.90 -21.31 12.17
C ALA A 238 16.91 -22.54 11.25
N ASN A 239 15.78 -22.85 10.61
CA ASN A 239 15.62 -23.92 9.62
C ASN A 239 15.62 -23.37 8.18
N GLN A 240 16.57 -22.48 7.86
CA GLN A 240 16.68 -21.82 6.56
C GLN A 240 16.55 -22.82 5.40
N ASN A 241 15.66 -22.55 4.45
CA ASN A 241 15.42 -23.40 3.30
C ASN A 241 15.11 -22.57 2.05
N LEU A 242 16.16 -22.17 1.33
CA LEU A 242 16.06 -21.37 0.12
C LEU A 242 15.35 -22.11 -1.03
N THR A 243 15.31 -23.44 -1.03
CA THR A 243 14.50 -24.20 -2.01
C THR A 243 13.02 -23.99 -1.76
N LYS A 244 12.57 -24.06 -0.49
CA LYS A 244 11.20 -23.70 -0.13
C LYS A 244 10.90 -22.22 -0.40
N ALA A 245 11.84 -21.31 -0.17
CA ALA A 245 11.68 -19.89 -0.50
C ALA A 245 11.42 -19.68 -2.00
N ARG A 246 12.19 -20.36 -2.86
CA ARG A 246 12.01 -20.33 -4.33
C ARG A 246 10.68 -20.97 -4.76
N MET A 247 10.26 -22.06 -4.12
CA MET A 247 8.94 -22.65 -4.37
C MET A 247 7.81 -21.70 -3.97
N LEU A 248 7.92 -21.03 -2.83
CA LEU A 248 6.95 -20.03 -2.39
C LEU A 248 6.88 -18.87 -3.39
N LEU A 249 8.01 -18.31 -3.82
CA LEU A 249 8.05 -17.27 -4.85
C LEU A 249 7.35 -17.74 -6.14
N LYS A 250 7.66 -18.95 -6.62
CA LYS A 250 7.04 -19.52 -7.83
C LYS A 250 5.52 -19.61 -7.67
N SER A 251 5.03 -20.11 -6.54
CA SER A 251 3.60 -20.18 -6.26
C SER A 251 2.95 -18.81 -6.22
N LEU A 252 3.56 -17.82 -5.56
CA LEU A 252 3.05 -16.45 -5.49
C LEU A 252 2.98 -15.77 -6.86
N VAL A 253 3.96 -16.01 -7.74
CA VAL A 253 3.95 -15.49 -9.11
C VAL A 253 2.89 -16.19 -9.97
N ILE A 254 2.71 -17.51 -9.84
CA ILE A 254 1.66 -18.24 -10.56
C ILE A 254 0.26 -17.77 -10.13
N ILE A 255 0.01 -17.68 -8.82
CA ILE A 255 -1.26 -17.16 -8.28
C ILE A 255 -1.45 -15.70 -8.71
N GLY A 256 -0.39 -14.90 -8.71
CA GLY A 256 -0.39 -13.53 -9.23
C GLY A 256 -0.77 -13.47 -10.71
N ALA A 257 -0.23 -14.34 -11.55
CA ALA A 257 -0.55 -14.39 -12.97
C ALA A 257 -1.99 -14.81 -13.23
N ILE A 258 -2.51 -15.81 -12.49
CA ILE A 258 -3.90 -16.25 -12.60
C ILE A 258 -4.83 -15.11 -12.16
N THR A 259 -4.57 -14.51 -10.99
CA THR A 259 -5.37 -13.40 -10.45
C THR A 259 -5.33 -12.20 -11.38
N GLY A 260 -4.15 -11.87 -11.92
CA GLY A 260 -3.95 -10.80 -12.89
C GLY A 260 -4.71 -11.05 -14.18
N LEU A 261 -4.70 -12.28 -14.71
CA LEU A 261 -5.49 -12.62 -15.90
C LEU A 261 -6.99 -12.49 -15.63
N THR A 262 -7.47 -12.97 -14.49
CA THR A 262 -8.88 -12.83 -14.10
C THR A 262 -9.28 -11.35 -13.97
N LEU A 263 -8.48 -10.54 -13.27
CA LEU A 263 -8.72 -9.11 -13.11
C LEU A 263 -8.60 -8.36 -14.44
N GLY A 264 -7.61 -8.69 -15.26
CA GLY A 264 -7.43 -8.14 -16.59
C GLY A 264 -8.64 -8.39 -17.47
N ALA A 265 -9.11 -9.64 -17.49
CA ALA A 265 -10.31 -10.01 -18.25
C ALA A 265 -11.55 -9.26 -17.72
N VAL A 266 -11.91 -9.45 -16.45
CA VAL A 266 -13.14 -8.85 -15.88
C VAL A 266 -13.08 -7.32 -15.90
N GLY A 267 -11.96 -6.74 -15.44
CA GLY A 267 -11.75 -5.30 -15.37
C GLY A 267 -11.76 -4.63 -16.73
N THR A 268 -11.39 -5.32 -17.82
CA THR A 268 -11.46 -4.77 -19.19
C THR A 268 -12.81 -5.04 -19.85
N LEU A 269 -13.44 -6.19 -19.59
CA LEU A 269 -14.75 -6.55 -20.14
C LEU A 269 -15.85 -5.58 -19.68
N VAL A 270 -15.81 -5.13 -18.41
CA VAL A 270 -16.86 -4.24 -17.88
C VAL A 270 -16.87 -2.87 -18.58
N PRO A 271 -15.75 -2.10 -18.66
CA PRO A 271 -15.71 -0.85 -19.43
C PRO A 271 -15.92 -1.04 -20.94
N TRP A 272 -15.60 -2.22 -21.48
CA TRP A 272 -15.82 -2.50 -22.90
C TRP A 272 -17.29 -2.74 -23.23
N LEU A 273 -17.96 -3.64 -22.52
CA LEU A 273 -19.33 -4.09 -22.82
C LEU A 273 -20.41 -3.26 -22.11
N PHE A 274 -20.11 -2.73 -20.93
CA PHE A 274 -21.06 -1.99 -20.09
C PHE A 274 -20.53 -0.59 -19.69
N PRO A 275 -20.03 0.23 -20.62
CA PRO A 275 -19.47 1.55 -20.29
C PRO A 275 -20.48 2.51 -19.65
N SER A 276 -21.78 2.31 -19.92
CA SER A 276 -22.90 3.11 -19.36
C SER A 276 -23.03 3.02 -17.84
N VAL A 277 -22.42 2.01 -17.20
CA VAL A 277 -22.33 1.91 -15.74
C VAL A 277 -21.49 3.05 -15.16
N PHE A 278 -20.51 3.55 -15.92
CA PHE A 278 -19.62 4.63 -15.48
C PHE A 278 -20.04 5.99 -16.02
N THR A 279 -20.48 6.06 -17.28
CA THR A 279 -20.83 7.32 -17.93
C THR A 279 -21.75 7.11 -19.13
N ASN A 280 -22.68 8.03 -19.35
CA ASN A 280 -23.55 8.04 -20.52
C ASN A 280 -22.98 8.88 -21.69
N ASP A 281 -21.86 9.59 -21.48
CA ASP A 281 -21.23 10.43 -22.50
C ASP A 281 -20.47 9.58 -23.53
N GLN A 282 -20.97 9.56 -24.76
CA GLN A 282 -20.39 8.78 -25.85
C GLN A 282 -18.96 9.17 -26.22
N MET A 283 -18.59 10.44 -26.08
CA MET A 283 -17.22 10.90 -26.39
C MET A 283 -16.23 10.36 -25.35
N VAL A 284 -16.64 10.29 -24.08
CA VAL A 284 -15.85 9.70 -23.00
C VAL A 284 -15.68 8.19 -23.22
N ILE A 285 -16.76 7.49 -23.56
CA ILE A 285 -16.74 6.05 -23.84
C ILE A 285 -15.77 5.72 -24.99
N GLN A 286 -15.79 6.50 -26.07
CA GLN A 286 -14.87 6.31 -27.19
C GLN A 286 -13.40 6.45 -26.76
N GLN A 287 -13.08 7.38 -25.86
CA GLN A 287 -11.72 7.52 -25.32
C GLN A 287 -11.35 6.36 -24.38
N MET A 288 -12.28 5.87 -23.56
CA MET A 288 -12.08 4.68 -22.73
C MET A 288 -11.74 3.45 -23.58
N HIS A 289 -12.47 3.24 -24.69
CA HIS A 289 -12.23 2.11 -25.59
C HIS A 289 -10.85 2.14 -26.24
N ARG A 290 -10.30 3.32 -26.52
CA ARG A 290 -8.94 3.47 -27.08
C ARG A 290 -7.83 3.01 -26.14
N VAL A 291 -8.08 2.92 -24.84
CA VAL A 291 -7.06 2.52 -23.84
C VAL A 291 -7.25 1.09 -23.31
N LEU A 292 -8.23 0.33 -23.78
CA LEU A 292 -8.52 -1.02 -23.27
C LEU A 292 -7.32 -1.97 -23.37
N ALA A 293 -6.57 -1.94 -24.48
CA ALA A 293 -5.40 -2.81 -24.67
C ALA A 293 -4.26 -2.53 -23.67
N PRO A 294 -3.76 -1.29 -23.53
CA PRO A 294 -2.75 -1.02 -22.50
C PRO A 294 -3.31 -1.19 -21.07
N TYR A 295 -4.59 -0.89 -20.84
CA TYR A 295 -5.26 -1.13 -19.56
C TYR A 295 -5.25 -2.61 -19.16
N PHE A 296 -5.65 -3.50 -20.07
CA PHE A 296 -5.61 -4.96 -19.88
C PHE A 296 -4.20 -5.42 -19.52
N SER A 297 -3.19 -4.98 -20.29
CA SER A 297 -1.79 -5.34 -20.06
C SER A 297 -1.29 -4.95 -18.66
N VAL A 298 -1.67 -3.76 -18.18
CA VAL A 298 -1.33 -3.30 -16.82
C VAL A 298 -1.99 -4.17 -15.75
N LEU A 299 -3.27 -4.48 -15.90
CA LEU A 299 -3.99 -5.31 -14.92
C LEU A 299 -3.42 -6.72 -14.81
N VAL A 300 -3.08 -7.34 -15.94
CA VAL A 300 -2.56 -8.71 -15.98
C VAL A 300 -1.25 -8.84 -15.20
N VAL A 301 -0.36 -7.87 -15.31
CA VAL A 301 0.97 -7.95 -14.68
C VAL A 301 0.96 -7.51 -13.21
N THR A 302 0.00 -6.68 -12.80
CA THR A 302 0.00 -5.99 -11.50
C THR A 302 0.08 -6.93 -10.28
N PRO A 303 -0.74 -8.00 -10.15
CA PRO A 303 -0.66 -8.87 -8.98
C PRO A 303 0.68 -9.61 -8.89
N SER A 304 1.26 -10.02 -10.02
CA SER A 304 2.59 -10.62 -10.05
C SER A 304 3.69 -9.66 -9.60
N ILE A 305 3.59 -8.37 -9.97
CA ILE A 305 4.50 -7.33 -9.46
C ILE A 305 4.41 -7.25 -7.93
N HIS A 306 3.20 -7.28 -7.36
CA HIS A 306 3.03 -7.24 -5.91
C HIS A 306 3.66 -8.46 -5.22
N SER A 307 3.55 -9.66 -5.81
CA SER A 307 4.25 -10.86 -5.32
C SER A 307 5.77 -10.69 -5.30
N LEU A 308 6.35 -10.13 -6.39
CA LEU A 308 7.79 -9.93 -6.53
C LEU A 308 8.30 -8.83 -5.56
N GLU A 309 7.64 -7.68 -5.54
CA GLU A 309 7.99 -6.57 -4.65
C GLU A 309 7.83 -6.97 -3.17
N GLY A 310 6.75 -7.67 -2.82
CA GLY A 310 6.57 -8.22 -1.48
C GLY A 310 7.65 -9.21 -1.08
N THR A 311 8.17 -10.00 -2.03
CA THR A 311 9.30 -10.90 -1.80
C THR A 311 10.59 -10.11 -1.54
N LEU A 312 10.87 -9.06 -2.33
CA LEU A 312 12.03 -8.17 -2.11
C LEU A 312 11.94 -7.47 -0.75
N LEU A 313 10.74 -7.01 -0.36
CA LEU A 313 10.48 -6.45 0.97
C LEU A 313 10.76 -7.47 2.07
N ALA A 314 10.30 -8.71 1.89
CA ALA A 314 10.50 -9.79 2.84
C ALA A 314 11.99 -10.13 3.03
N GLY A 315 12.75 -10.18 1.93
CA GLY A 315 14.18 -10.44 1.92
C GLY A 315 15.08 -9.21 2.14
N ARG A 316 14.50 -8.09 2.59
CA ARG A 316 15.20 -6.83 2.92
C ARG A 316 16.09 -6.28 1.80
N ASP A 317 15.81 -6.59 0.53
CA ASP A 317 16.53 -6.00 -0.62
C ASP A 317 15.94 -4.62 -0.97
N LEU A 318 15.87 -3.76 0.04
CA LEU A 318 15.10 -2.50 0.02
C LEU A 318 15.80 -1.42 -0.81
N ARG A 319 17.14 -1.39 -0.79
CA ARG A 319 17.94 -0.48 -1.60
C ARG A 319 17.73 -0.73 -3.10
N TYR A 320 17.76 -2.00 -3.51
CA TYR A 320 17.45 -2.35 -4.89
C TYR A 320 16.03 -1.95 -5.28
N LEU A 321 15.05 -2.24 -4.42
CA LEU A 321 13.65 -1.90 -4.66
C LEU A 321 13.44 -0.39 -4.86
N SER A 322 14.06 0.45 -4.02
CA SER A 322 13.93 1.91 -4.14
C SER A 322 14.66 2.46 -5.36
N GLN A 323 15.89 1.99 -5.64
CA GLN A 323 16.65 2.39 -6.82
C GLN A 323 15.94 1.99 -8.11
N SER A 324 15.48 0.74 -8.22
CA SER A 324 14.75 0.25 -9.39
C SER A 324 13.47 1.07 -9.63
N MET A 325 12.73 1.38 -8.57
CA MET A 325 11.55 2.24 -8.67
C MET A 325 11.91 3.66 -9.11
N GLY A 326 12.98 4.25 -8.58
CA GLY A 326 13.47 5.58 -8.97
C GLY A 326 13.86 5.65 -10.45
N VAL A 327 14.47 4.59 -10.98
CA VAL A 327 14.79 4.46 -12.42
C VAL A 327 13.52 4.35 -13.25
N CYS A 328 12.58 3.47 -12.87
CA CYS A 328 11.29 3.32 -13.56
C CYS A 328 10.52 4.65 -13.60
N PHE A 329 10.49 5.36 -12.46
CA PHE A 329 9.86 6.68 -12.35
C PHE A 329 10.53 7.72 -13.26
N SER A 330 11.86 7.78 -13.26
CA SER A 330 12.62 8.74 -14.08
C SER A 330 12.39 8.51 -15.58
N ILE A 331 12.50 7.25 -16.03
CA ILE A 331 12.26 6.87 -17.43
C ILE A 331 10.80 7.16 -17.81
N GLY A 332 9.84 6.76 -16.98
CA GLY A 332 8.43 7.01 -17.22
C GLY A 332 8.09 8.50 -17.32
N THR A 333 8.69 9.32 -16.44
CA THR A 333 8.53 10.78 -16.45
C THR A 333 9.09 11.38 -17.74
N LEU A 334 10.30 10.98 -18.14
CA LEU A 334 10.90 11.43 -19.39
C LEU A 334 10.01 11.11 -20.59
N LEU A 335 9.48 9.89 -20.67
CA LEU A 335 8.58 9.48 -21.75
C LEU A 335 7.27 10.26 -21.78
N LEU A 336 6.65 10.51 -20.61
CA LEU A 336 5.45 11.35 -20.53
C LEU A 336 5.73 12.80 -20.95
N MET A 337 6.90 13.34 -20.61
CA MET A 337 7.33 14.66 -21.05
C MET A 337 7.52 14.74 -22.56
N LEU A 338 8.15 13.72 -23.17
CA LEU A 338 8.33 13.64 -24.63
C LEU A 338 6.99 13.54 -25.37
N LEU A 339 6.01 12.85 -24.77
CA LEU A 339 4.66 12.75 -25.32
C LEU A 339 3.84 14.03 -25.10
N ARG A 340 4.27 15.01 -24.29
CA ARG A 340 3.42 16.17 -23.91
C ARG A 340 2.87 16.97 -25.10
N ASN A 341 3.66 17.16 -26.17
CA ASN A 341 3.28 18.07 -27.27
C ASN A 341 2.48 17.38 -28.39
N LYS A 342 2.46 16.04 -28.45
CA LYS A 342 1.81 15.26 -29.52
C LYS A 342 1.09 13.99 -29.01
N GLY A 343 1.02 13.83 -27.69
CA GLY A 343 0.61 12.60 -27.04
C GLY A 343 -0.89 12.43 -27.06
N SER A 344 -1.32 11.21 -27.34
CA SER A 344 -2.70 10.77 -27.16
C SER A 344 -2.83 10.04 -25.82
N LEU A 345 -4.06 9.94 -25.31
CA LEU A 345 -4.34 9.18 -24.10
C LEU A 345 -3.80 7.73 -24.16
N PRO A 346 -3.97 6.97 -25.26
CA PRO A 346 -3.31 5.66 -25.42
C PRO A 346 -1.79 5.71 -25.25
N GLY A 347 -1.12 6.77 -25.71
CA GLY A 347 0.32 6.96 -25.52
C GLY A 347 0.71 7.01 -24.03
N CYS A 348 -0.02 7.78 -23.22
CA CYS A 348 0.20 7.81 -21.76
C CYS A 348 -0.01 6.44 -21.11
N TRP A 349 -1.05 5.72 -21.54
CA TRP A 349 -1.34 4.37 -21.02
C TRP A 349 -0.28 3.34 -21.45
N TRP A 350 0.31 3.45 -22.63
CA TRP A 350 1.46 2.63 -23.02
C TRP A 350 2.73 2.96 -22.22
N VAL A 351 2.92 4.21 -21.80
CA VAL A 351 3.99 4.54 -20.84
C VAL A 351 3.73 3.90 -19.48
N LEU A 352 2.46 3.84 -19.03
CA LEU A 352 2.10 3.07 -17.83
C LEU A 352 2.36 1.56 -18.00
N VAL A 353 2.07 0.98 -19.16
CA VAL A 353 2.43 -0.41 -19.47
C VAL A 353 3.94 -0.61 -19.31
N LEU A 354 4.75 0.25 -19.95
CA LEU A 354 6.20 0.16 -19.84
C LEU A 354 6.65 0.25 -18.38
N PHE A 355 6.13 1.23 -17.62
CA PHE A 355 6.43 1.39 -16.21
C PHE A 355 6.15 0.11 -15.40
N GLN A 356 5.01 -0.54 -15.63
CA GLN A 356 4.64 -1.76 -14.91
C GLN A 356 5.48 -2.97 -15.33
N TRP A 357 5.68 -3.17 -16.63
CA TRP A 357 6.48 -4.28 -17.12
C TRP A 357 7.97 -4.13 -16.80
N SER A 358 8.50 -2.90 -16.76
CA SER A 358 9.86 -2.64 -16.26
C SER A 358 10.00 -3.02 -14.78
N ARG A 359 9.01 -2.69 -13.94
CA ARG A 359 8.99 -3.12 -12.53
C ARG A 359 8.91 -4.64 -12.38
N PHE A 360 8.06 -5.28 -13.18
CA PHE A 360 7.96 -6.74 -13.20
C PHE A 360 9.30 -7.38 -13.59
N GLY A 361 9.87 -6.94 -14.71
CA GLY A 361 11.12 -7.46 -15.25
C GLY A 361 12.30 -7.26 -14.30
N SER A 362 12.46 -6.05 -13.74
CA SER A 362 13.56 -5.75 -12.81
C SER A 362 13.47 -6.60 -11.54
N ALA A 363 12.28 -6.67 -10.91
CA ALA A 363 12.08 -7.44 -9.70
C ALA A 363 12.26 -8.95 -9.96
N LEU A 364 11.74 -9.47 -11.08
CA LEU A 364 11.91 -10.87 -11.45
C LEU A 364 13.38 -11.22 -11.68
N LEU A 365 14.09 -10.44 -12.50
CA LEU A 365 15.51 -10.63 -12.80
C LEU A 365 16.36 -10.61 -11.52
N ARG A 366 16.06 -9.69 -10.59
CA ARG A 366 16.76 -9.63 -9.31
C ARG A 366 16.55 -10.88 -8.46
N LEU A 367 15.31 -11.38 -8.40
CA LEU A 367 14.95 -12.53 -7.57
C LEU A 367 15.43 -13.87 -8.13
N ILE A 368 15.55 -14.00 -9.46
CA ILE A 368 16.09 -15.21 -10.10
C ILE A 368 17.62 -15.19 -10.26
N SER A 369 18.26 -14.04 -10.00
CA SER A 369 19.71 -13.89 -10.13
C SER A 369 20.45 -14.88 -9.22
N PRO A 370 21.51 -15.56 -9.70
CA PRO A 370 22.36 -16.42 -8.85
C PRO A 370 22.99 -15.66 -7.67
N THR A 371 23.20 -14.36 -7.81
CA THR A 371 23.72 -13.48 -6.76
C THR A 371 22.63 -12.92 -5.85
N GLY A 372 21.36 -13.20 -6.13
CA GLY A 372 20.21 -12.70 -5.39
C GLY A 372 19.95 -13.44 -4.08
N MET A 373 19.09 -12.84 -3.25
CA MET A 373 18.79 -13.29 -1.88
C MET A 373 18.23 -14.72 -1.77
N LEU A 374 17.67 -15.26 -2.86
CA LEU A 374 17.08 -16.60 -2.89
C LEU A 374 18.08 -17.70 -3.30
N PHE A 375 19.28 -17.31 -3.73
CA PHE A 375 20.32 -18.23 -4.21
C PHE A 375 21.62 -18.08 -3.42
N ASN A 376 21.88 -16.91 -2.83
CA ASN A 376 23.05 -16.65 -1.99
C ASN A 376 22.69 -16.67 -0.50
N LYS A 377 23.24 -17.65 0.25
CA LYS A 377 23.05 -17.75 1.72
C LYS A 377 23.66 -16.60 2.50
N ASN A 378 24.69 -15.95 1.96
CA ASN A 378 25.43 -14.89 2.63
C ASN A 378 24.95 -13.49 2.21
N PHE A 379 23.82 -13.40 1.50
CA PHE A 379 23.32 -12.17 0.89
C PHE A 379 23.26 -10.96 1.85
N ASN A 380 22.84 -11.19 3.11
CA ASN A 380 22.78 -10.16 4.15
C ASN A 380 23.85 -10.30 5.25
N GLN A 381 24.82 -11.21 5.10
CA GLN A 381 25.92 -11.34 6.08
C GLN A 381 27.00 -10.25 5.90
N ALA A 382 27.01 -9.56 4.77
CA ALA A 382 27.97 -8.47 4.50
C ALA A 382 27.72 -7.21 5.37
N GLU A 383 26.53 -7.01 5.95
CA GLU A 383 26.25 -5.85 6.82
C GLU A 383 26.56 -6.08 8.31
N TYR A 384 27.17 -7.21 8.68
CA TYR A 384 27.73 -7.41 10.04
C TYR A 384 29.24 -7.13 10.13
N VAL A 385 29.89 -6.71 9.04
CA VAL A 385 31.34 -6.43 9.00
C VAL A 385 31.68 -4.97 9.35
N GLU A 386 30.76 -4.01 9.24
CA GLU A 386 31.03 -2.61 9.63
C GLU A 386 30.73 -2.28 11.10
N ALA A 387 30.06 -3.17 11.85
CA ALA A 387 29.83 -2.96 13.29
C ALA A 387 31.05 -3.31 14.19
N LYS A 388 32.20 -3.67 13.59
CA LYS A 388 33.49 -3.88 14.28
C LYS A 388 34.66 -3.11 13.65
N ALA A 389 34.37 -2.16 12.76
CA ALA A 389 35.38 -1.32 12.11
C ALA A 389 35.25 0.18 12.47
N THR A 390 34.74 0.48 13.66
CA THR A 390 34.92 1.78 14.34
C THR A 390 35.26 1.57 15.80
#